data_AF-A0A6B3MU62-F1
#
_entry.id   AF-A0A6B3MU62-F1
#
_cell.length_a   1.000
_cell.length_b   1.000
_cell.length_c   1.000
_cell.angle_alpha   90.00
_cell.angle_beta   90.00
_cell.angle_gamma   90.00
#
_symmetry.space_group_name_H-M   'P 1'
#
loop_
_entity.id
_entity.type
_entity.pdbx_description
1 polymer ?
#
loop_
_entity_poly.entity_id
_entity_poly.type
_entity_poly.pdbx_seq_one_letter_code
_entity_poly.pdbx_strand_id
1 'polypeptide(L)' 'MSLVPGFSLKNGDYTIQRELGRGGFGTAYQATLKLPDGQEEIVAIKIGNDELSDNERSQRE' A
#
# COMPACT_ATOMS: atom_id res chain seq x y z
N MET A 1 0.91 10.35 6.58
CA MET A 1 1.93 10.17 5.54
C MET A 1 1.31 9.43 4.36
N SER A 2 1.70 9.70 3.11
CA SER A 2 1.31 8.89 1.95
C SER A 2 2.35 7.80 1.68
N LEU A 3 1.94 6.62 1.21
CA LEU A 3 2.87 5.57 0.81
C LEU A 3 3.63 5.97 -0.45
N VAL A 4 4.93 5.69 -0.46
CA VAL A 4 5.80 5.97 -1.60
C VAL A 4 5.70 4.86 -2.65
N PRO A 5 5.85 5.20 -3.95
CA PRO A 5 6.01 4.21 -5.01
C PRO A 5 7.15 3.23 -4.69
N GLY A 6 6.92 1.94 -4.93
CA GLY A 6 7.85 0.86 -4.60
C GLY A 6 7.68 0.29 -3.19
N PHE A 7 6.83 0.88 -2.34
CA PHE A 7 6.52 0.30 -1.04
C PHE A 7 5.80 -1.04 -1.20
N SER A 8 6.32 -2.07 -0.54
CA SER A 8 5.76 -3.42 -0.59
C SER A 8 4.88 -3.71 0.63
N LEU A 9 3.65 -4.16 0.38
CA LEU A 9 2.72 -4.65 1.42
C LEU A 9 2.62 -6.18 1.36
N LYS A 10 2.18 -6.78 2.47
CA LYS A 10 2.06 -8.24 2.64
C LYS A 10 3.28 -8.99 2.09
N ASN A 11 4.45 -8.78 2.68
CA ASN A 11 5.69 -9.49 2.32
C ASN A 11 6.08 -9.43 0.84
N GLY A 12 5.64 -8.40 0.09
CA GLY A 12 5.99 -8.23 -1.31
C GLY A 12 4.91 -8.65 -2.31
N ASP A 13 3.75 -9.14 -1.83
CA ASP A 13 2.62 -9.48 -2.70
C ASP A 13 2.06 -8.25 -3.41
N TYR A 14 2.07 -7.09 -2.77
CA TYR A 14 1.60 -5.85 -3.38
C TYR A 14 2.70 -4.80 -3.41
N THR A 15 2.90 -4.16 -4.55
CA THR A 15 3.84 -3.04 -4.70
C THR A 15 3.07 -1.77 -5.02
N ILE A 16 3.15 -0.77 -4.14
CA ILE A 16 2.50 0.54 -4.36
C ILE A 16 3.11 1.21 -5.58
N GLN A 17 2.26 1.68 -6.48
CA GLN A 17 2.62 2.41 -7.69
C GLN A 17 2.44 3.92 -7.47
N ARG A 18 1.24 4.33 -7.04
CA ARG A 18 0.90 5.74 -6.81
C ARG A 18 -0.33 5.89 -5.93
N GLU A 19 -0.49 7.07 -5.35
CA GLU A 19 -1.76 7.47 -4.73
C GLU A 19 -2.82 7.71 -5.81
N LEU A 20 -4.04 7.21 -5.57
CA LEU A 20 -5.22 7.48 -6.39
C LEU A 20 -6.08 8.58 -5.78
N GLY A 21 -6.09 8.70 -4.45
CA GLY A 21 -6.71 9.80 -3.74
C GLY A 21 -6.90 9.53 -2.26
N ARG A 22 -7.24 10.58 -1.52
CA ARG A 22 -7.44 10.53 -0.06
C ARG A 22 -8.85 10.96 0.31
N GLY A 23 -9.48 10.25 1.24
CA GLY A 23 -10.80 10.56 1.77
C GLY A 23 -10.89 10.36 3.29
N GLY A 24 -12.08 10.57 3.86
CA GLY A 24 -12.30 10.50 5.32
C GLY A 24 -11.98 9.15 5.96
N PHE A 25 -11.94 8.07 5.16
CA PHE A 25 -11.65 6.71 5.60
C PHE A 25 -10.21 6.26 5.35
N GLY A 26 -9.33 7.16 4.90
CA GLY A 26 -7.94 6.85 4.56
C GLY A 26 -7.57 7.14 3.12
N THR A 27 -6.54 6.47 2.62
CA THR A 27 -5.93 6.76 1.32
C THR A 27 -6.02 5.55 0.41
N ALA A 28 -6.43 5.78 -0.85
CA ALA A 28 -6.47 4.78 -1.91
C ALA A 28 -5.20 4.87 -2.75
N TYR A 29 -4.59 3.72 -3.03
CA TYR A 29 -3.38 3.58 -3.82
C TYR A 29 -3.62 2.60 -4.96
N GLN A 30 -2.99 2.86 -6.08
CA GLN A 30 -2.79 1.87 -7.14
C GLN A 30 -1.60 1.02 -6.75
N ALA A 31 -1.73 -0.30 -6.85
CA ALA A 31 -0.65 -1.23 -6.60
C ALA A 31 -0.61 -2.33 -7.66
N THR A 32 0.55 -2.95 -7.82
CA THR A 32 0.70 -4.19 -8.57
C THR A 32 0.66 -5.35 -7.58
N LEU A 33 -0.28 -6.27 -7.78
CA LEU A 33 -0.38 -7.55 -7.09
C LEU A 33 0.41 -8.61 -7.87
N LYS A 34 1.34 -9.28 -7.20
CA LYS A 34 2.01 -10.47 -7.71
C LYS A 34 1.17 -11.69 -7.39
N LEU A 35 0.69 -12.37 -8.43
CA LEU A 35 -0.05 -13.61 -8.31
C LEU A 35 0.92 -14.79 -8.18
N PRO A 36 0.53 -15.88 -7.50
CA PRO A 36 1.38 -17.06 -7.33
C PRO A 36 1.75 -17.76 -8.64
N ASP A 37 0.99 -17.50 -9.72
CA ASP A 37 1.28 -17.98 -11.08
C ASP A 37 2.37 -17.16 -11.79
N GLY A 38 2.91 -16.13 -11.13
CA GLY A 38 3.90 -15.21 -11.70
C GLY A 38 3.30 -14.05 -12.52
N GLN A 39 1.98 -14.01 -12.64
CA GLN A 39 1.26 -12.91 -13.29
C GLN A 39 1.19 -11.67 -12.37
N GLU A 40 1.10 -10.49 -12.98
CA GLU A 40 0.98 -9.22 -12.28
C GLU A 40 -0.37 -8.57 -12.62
N GLU A 41 -1.11 -8.14 -11.60
CA GLU A 41 -2.41 -7.48 -11.76
C GLU A 41 -2.41 -6.09 -11.12
N ILE A 42 -3.07 -5.12 -11.77
CA ILE A 42 -3.23 -3.78 -11.22
C ILE A 42 -4.48 -3.74 -10.35
N VAL A 43 -4.27 -3.42 -9.07
CA VAL A 43 -5.33 -3.37 -8.05
C VAL A 43 -5.38 -2.02 -7.35
N ALA A 44 -6.52 -1.71 -6.74
CA ALA A 44 -6.69 -0.57 -5.86
C ALA A 44 -6.67 -1.03 -4.40
N ILE A 45 -5.78 -0.48 -3.58
CA ILE A 45 -5.65 -0.77 -2.15
C ILE A 45 -6.13 0.44 -1.36
N LYS A 46 -7.02 0.24 -0.41
CA LYS A 46 -7.45 1.26 0.54
C LYS A 46 -6.81 0.99 1.89
N ILE A 47 -6.07 1.98 2.40
CA ILE A 47 -5.40 1.90 3.69
C ILE A 47 -6.11 2.84 4.64
N GLY A 48 -6.59 2.29 5.76
CA GLY A 48 -7.30 3.05 6.79
C GLY A 48 -6.41 4.09 7.47
N ASN A 49 -7.02 5.14 8.04
CA ASN A 49 -6.28 6.13 8.83
C ASN A 49 -5.60 5.52 10.06
N ASP A 50 -6.14 4.43 10.61
CA ASP A 50 -5.60 3.72 11.78
C ASP A 50 -4.31 2.96 11.43
N GLU A 51 -4.29 2.26 10.29
CA GLU A 51 -3.15 1.46 9.81
C GLU A 51 -1.91 2.28 9.46
N LEU A 52 -2.08 3.56 9.10
CA LEU A 52 -0.96 4.46 8.84
C LEU A 52 -0.16 4.80 10.12
N SER A 53 -0.76 4.63 11.30
CA SER A 53 -0.11 4.95 12.58
C SER A 53 0.77 3.81 13.10
N ASP A 54 0.45 2.55 12.77
CA ASP A 54 1.20 1.38 13.23
C ASP A 54 2.56 1.26 12.52
N ASN A 55 2.60 1.63 11.24
CA ASN A 55 3.83 1.65 10.44
C ASN A 55 4.84 2.74 10.88
N GLU A 56 4.42 3.70 11.72
CA GLU A 56 5.31 4.74 12.27
C GLU A 56 6.11 4.25 13.49
N ARG A 57 5.70 3.16 14.16
CA ARG A 57 6.42 2.62 15.33
C ARG A 57 7.63 1.76 14.96
N SER A 58 7.61 1.06 13.82
CA SER A 58 8.69 0.15 13.43
C SER A 58 9.90 0.84 12.79
N GLN A 59 9.83 2.15 12.50
CA GLN A 59 10.92 2.93 11.88
C GLN A 59 11.64 3.84 12.90
N ARG A 60 11.48 3.60 14.21
CA ARG A 60 12.13 4.35 15.30
C ARG A 60 12.91 3.45 16.28
N GLU A 61 13.40 2.30 15.83
CA GLU A 61 14.41 1.51 16.55
C GLU A 61 15.79 1.68 15.93
#